data_AF-A0A4S4MYH3-F1
#
_entry.id   AF-A0A4S4MYH3-F1
#
_cell.length_a   1.000
_cell.length_b   1.000
_cell.length_c   1.000
_cell.angle_alpha   90.00
_cell.angle_beta   90.00
_cell.angle_gamma   90.00
#
_symmetry.space_group_name_H-M   'P 1'
#
loop_
_entity.id
_entity.type
_entity.pdbx_description
1 polymer ?
#
loop_
_entity_poly.entity_id
_entity_poly.type
_entity_poly.pdbx_seq_one_letter_code
_entity_poly.pdbx_strand_id
1 'polypeptide(L)'
;RDTIGQSSHAKGKHIDSFRTIPFDKWLRLFIQYAFIVAKRDEFDYAVEILRHASWSNALQARESQDSIRFAIITCAIHGNRYPVAVEQSRKLINIHQFNNEAFRILLASVGHGMHATDAFLASTLSKHLLRELKTADAAFRNKDSLKWNNVTKRYAPTGSSSKADDEDDDEVAIGVPEESGKGAQQTQKPNLPTKRNPMGVAVYGQICLAARSYQSALFYLLHAYEYCPQDPMICLCLAIASVGRAMQRPADNRHHLVTQGLAFLAKYRKIRGEDMEHLDEVEYNFGRAFHQLGLLTHAARHYEQALEIAEKRMREDDQDYGMAQTAAYNLSLIYATTGSTPKAQSLYRRWLSL
;
A
#
# COMPACT_ATOMS: atom_id res chain seq x y z
N ARG A 1 14.34 21.57 43.54
CA ARG A 1 15.23 20.39 43.54
C ARG A 1 14.82 19.59 44.77
N ASP A 2 13.65 18.97 44.70
CA ASP A 2 13.06 18.22 45.82
C ASP A 2 13.08 16.74 45.47
N THR A 3 13.88 16.04 46.26
CA THR A 3 14.16 14.62 46.25
C THR A 3 12.92 13.80 46.57
N ILE A 4 12.46 12.99 45.61
CA ILE A 4 11.52 11.90 45.86
C ILE A 4 12.32 10.61 45.90
N GLY A 5 12.56 10.12 47.11
CA GLY A 5 13.09 8.79 47.36
C GLY A 5 12.54 8.31 48.69
N GLN A 6 11.62 7.34 48.62
CA GLN A 6 11.13 6.36 49.62
C GLN A 6 9.64 6.10 49.39
N SER A 7 9.08 4.90 49.45
CA SER A 7 9.57 3.54 49.33
C SER A 7 8.31 2.66 49.17
N SER A 8 8.40 1.65 48.30
CA SER A 8 7.68 0.36 48.33
C SER A 8 6.50 0.17 49.29
N HIS A 9 5.29 0.12 48.73
CA HIS A 9 4.22 -0.88 48.93
C HIS A 9 2.82 -0.27 48.82
N ALA A 10 2.40 0.00 47.59
CA ALA A 10 0.99 0.06 47.25
C ALA A 10 0.76 -0.93 46.10
N LYS A 11 -0.03 -1.97 46.36
CA LYS A 11 -0.56 -2.89 45.34
C LYS A 11 -1.05 -2.06 44.16
N GLY A 12 -0.54 -2.36 42.95
CA GLY A 12 -0.65 -1.53 41.76
C GLY A 12 -2.08 -1.07 41.50
N LYS A 13 -2.37 0.19 41.82
CA LYS A 13 -3.48 0.90 41.19
C LYS A 13 -3.06 1.13 39.75
N HIS A 14 -3.83 0.59 38.81
CA HIS A 14 -3.72 0.95 37.41
C HIS A 14 -3.94 2.47 37.34
N ILE A 15 -2.88 3.22 37.06
CA ILE A 15 -3.00 4.66 36.86
C ILE A 15 -3.55 4.77 35.44
N ASP A 16 -4.80 5.23 35.31
CA ASP A 16 -5.50 5.41 34.02
C ASP A 16 -5.59 6.88 33.59
N SER A 17 -5.13 7.79 34.45
CA SER A 17 -5.24 9.22 34.23
C SER A 17 -4.01 9.96 34.77
N PHE A 18 -3.66 11.03 34.08
CA PHE A 18 -2.66 11.99 34.52
C PHE A 18 -3.32 13.36 34.63
N ARG A 19 -3.17 14.01 35.80
CA ARG A 19 -3.82 15.29 36.12
C ARG A 19 -5.33 15.29 35.85
N THR A 20 -6.04 14.25 36.29
CA THR A 20 -7.50 14.04 36.11
C THR A 20 -7.97 13.81 34.67
N ILE A 21 -7.05 13.76 33.69
CA ILE A 21 -7.37 13.50 32.29
C ILE A 21 -6.97 12.05 31.95
N PRO A 22 -7.88 11.25 31.37
CA PRO A 22 -7.57 9.89 30.91
C PRO A 22 -6.48 9.85 29.84
N PHE A 23 -5.68 8.78 29.80
CA PHE A 23 -4.61 8.64 28.81
C PHE A 23 -5.09 8.65 27.35
N ASP A 24 -6.30 8.14 27.07
CA ASP A 24 -6.91 8.24 25.74
C ASP A 24 -7.11 9.69 25.27
N LYS A 25 -7.52 10.59 26.19
CA LYS A 25 -7.65 12.02 25.87
C LYS A 25 -6.30 12.69 25.66
N TRP A 26 -5.28 12.29 26.41
CA TRP A 26 -3.91 12.75 26.19
C TRP A 26 -3.37 12.31 24.83
N LEU A 27 -3.60 11.05 24.45
CA LEU A 27 -3.23 10.52 23.15
C LEU A 27 -3.88 11.33 22.02
N ARG A 28 -5.20 11.57 22.13
CA ARG A 28 -5.93 12.40 21.17
C ARG A 28 -5.34 13.82 21.07
N LEU A 29 -4.97 14.43 22.18
CA LEU A 29 -4.31 15.74 22.21
C LEU A 29 -2.99 15.71 21.45
N PHE A 30 -2.12 14.72 21.71
CA PHE A 30 -0.83 14.59 21.02
C PHE A 30 -1.00 14.41 19.51
N ILE A 31 -1.95 13.56 19.08
CA ILE A 31 -2.24 13.35 17.66
C ILE A 31 -2.78 14.62 17.00
N GLN A 32 -3.74 15.31 17.63
CA GLN A 32 -4.30 16.56 17.11
C GLN A 32 -3.24 17.65 17.01
N TYR A 33 -2.37 17.78 18.02
CA TYR A 33 -1.27 18.72 18.00
C TYR A 33 -0.28 18.41 16.87
N ALA A 34 0.12 17.15 16.72
CA ALA A 34 1.00 16.72 15.63
C ALA A 34 0.41 17.01 14.25
N PHE A 35 -0.89 16.81 14.05
CA PHE A 35 -1.56 17.15 12.78
C PHE A 35 -1.59 18.66 12.51
N ILE A 36 -1.77 19.48 13.53
CA ILE A 36 -1.72 20.95 13.37
C ILE A 36 -0.30 21.39 13.00
N VAL A 37 0.72 20.82 13.63
CA VAL A 37 2.13 21.09 13.33
C VAL A 37 2.49 20.62 11.91
N ALA A 38 2.07 19.42 11.52
CA ALA A 38 2.29 18.89 10.17
C ALA A 38 1.63 19.75 9.08
N LYS A 39 0.46 20.35 9.36
CA LYS A 39 -0.20 21.31 8.46
C LYS A 39 0.55 22.65 8.31
N ARG A 40 1.49 22.96 9.20
CA ARG A 40 2.37 24.12 9.12
C ARG A 40 3.73 23.77 8.48
N ASP A 41 3.80 22.62 7.80
CA ASP A 41 4.99 22.07 7.15
C ASP A 41 6.16 21.73 8.09
N GLU A 42 5.94 21.71 9.40
CA GLU A 42 6.90 21.25 10.41
C GLU A 42 6.78 19.73 10.64
N PHE A 43 6.89 18.95 9.56
CA PHE A 43 6.68 17.49 9.59
C PHE A 43 7.61 16.76 10.56
N ASP A 44 8.91 17.08 10.54
CA ASP A 44 9.91 16.34 11.33
C ASP A 44 9.62 16.48 12.83
N TYR A 45 9.22 17.68 13.27
CA TYR A 45 8.81 17.95 14.64
C TYR A 45 7.52 17.22 15.02
N ALA A 46 6.52 17.20 14.14
CA ALA A 46 5.28 16.46 14.36
C ALA A 46 5.52 14.95 14.57
N VAL A 47 6.39 14.34 13.76
CA VAL A 47 6.74 12.92 13.90
C VAL A 47 7.58 12.67 15.14
N GLU A 48 8.49 13.58 15.50
CA GLU A 48 9.28 13.47 16.72
C GLU A 48 8.38 13.39 17.97
N ILE A 49 7.38 14.27 18.07
CA ILE A 49 6.39 14.26 19.15
C ILE A 49 5.67 12.91 19.24
N LEU A 50 5.22 12.37 18.10
CA LEU A 50 4.53 11.09 18.06
C LEU A 50 5.45 9.92 18.40
N ARG A 51 6.73 9.96 18.00
CA ARG A 51 7.73 8.95 18.39
C ARG A 51 8.01 8.99 19.90
N HIS A 52 8.15 10.18 20.49
CA HIS A 52 8.30 10.32 21.94
C HIS A 52 7.06 9.83 22.69
N ALA A 53 5.85 10.12 22.19
CA ALA A 53 4.61 9.61 22.76
C ALA A 53 4.54 8.06 22.69
N SER A 54 5.07 7.45 21.62
CA SER A 54 5.12 5.99 21.46
C SER A 54 5.99 5.32 22.54
N TRP A 55 7.03 5.99 23.05
CA TRP A 55 7.87 5.46 24.14
C TRP A 55 7.25 5.57 25.53
N SER A 56 6.14 6.29 25.69
CA SER A 56 5.49 6.44 26.99
C SER A 56 4.93 5.09 27.46
N ASN A 57 5.29 4.66 28.68
CA ASN A 57 4.77 3.43 29.29
C ASN A 57 3.23 3.43 29.40
N ALA A 58 2.63 4.62 29.56
CA ALA A 58 1.18 4.78 29.66
C ALA A 58 0.43 4.54 28.34
N LEU A 59 1.14 4.55 27.20
CA LEU A 59 0.56 4.41 25.86
C LEU A 59 1.01 3.11 25.17
N GLN A 60 1.51 2.12 25.92
CA GLN A 60 1.95 0.83 25.36
C GLN A 60 0.81 -0.12 24.98
N ALA A 61 -0.44 0.24 25.29
CA ALA A 61 -1.60 -0.51 24.83
C ALA A 61 -1.60 -0.61 23.29
N ARG A 62 -1.98 -1.79 22.77
CA ARG A 62 -1.92 -2.08 21.33
C ARG A 62 -2.71 -1.07 20.50
N GLU A 63 -3.93 -0.74 20.92
CA GLU A 63 -4.81 0.22 20.25
C GLU A 63 -4.21 1.63 20.23
N SER A 64 -3.55 2.04 21.31
CA SER A 64 -2.87 3.34 21.41
C SER A 64 -1.66 3.38 20.47
N GLN A 65 -0.85 2.33 20.43
CA GLN A 65 0.30 2.24 19.52
C GLN A 65 -0.14 2.22 18.05
N ASP A 66 -1.19 1.47 17.71
CA ASP A 66 -1.76 1.46 16.36
C ASP A 66 -2.23 2.88 15.96
N SER A 67 -2.91 3.59 16.86
CA SER A 67 -3.35 4.98 16.65
C SER A 67 -2.18 5.94 16.42
N ILE A 68 -1.10 5.81 17.18
CA ILE A 68 0.12 6.61 16.99
C ILE A 68 0.75 6.29 15.63
N ARG A 69 0.83 5.02 15.24
CA ARG A 69 1.39 4.62 13.93
C ARG A 69 0.56 5.17 12.78
N PHE A 70 -0.77 5.11 12.86
CA PHE A 70 -1.64 5.73 11.87
C PHE A 70 -1.41 7.24 11.78
N ALA A 71 -1.28 7.92 12.92
CA ALA A 71 -0.96 9.35 12.94
C ALA A 71 0.39 9.65 12.27
N ILE A 72 1.44 8.86 12.53
CA ILE A 72 2.74 9.01 11.89
C ILE A 72 2.63 8.79 10.37
N ILE A 73 1.91 7.75 9.93
CA ILE A 73 1.67 7.48 8.50
C ILE A 73 0.96 8.66 7.84
N THR A 74 -0.09 9.21 8.47
CA THR A 74 -0.81 10.37 7.94
C THR A 74 0.08 11.60 7.82
N CYS A 75 0.87 11.92 8.85
CA CYS A 75 1.86 13.01 8.78
C CYS A 75 2.87 12.76 7.65
N ALA A 76 3.34 11.51 7.50
CA ALA A 76 4.35 11.15 6.51
C ALA A 76 3.84 11.30 5.07
N ILE A 77 2.58 10.94 4.82
CA ILE A 77 1.92 11.16 3.53
C ILE A 77 1.82 12.67 3.25
N HIS A 78 1.39 13.49 4.22
CA HIS A 78 1.30 14.94 4.05
C HIS A 78 2.67 15.58 3.77
N GLY A 79 3.72 15.14 4.47
CA GLY A 79 5.10 15.62 4.29
C GLY A 79 5.85 15.01 3.10
N ASN A 80 5.22 14.18 2.27
CA ASN A 80 5.87 13.42 1.19
C ASN A 80 7.07 12.56 1.65
N ARG A 81 7.06 12.07 2.89
CA ARG A 81 8.11 11.23 3.50
C ARG A 81 7.68 9.77 3.55
N TYR A 82 7.42 9.19 2.38
CA TYR A 82 6.94 7.82 2.21
C TYR A 82 7.80 6.71 2.84
N PRO A 83 9.14 6.82 2.95
CA PRO A 83 9.93 5.81 3.67
C PRO A 83 9.47 5.60 5.12
N VAL A 84 9.07 6.67 5.82
CA VAL A 84 8.54 6.60 7.19
C VAL A 84 7.18 5.92 7.21
N ALA A 85 6.32 6.20 6.23
CA ALA A 85 5.02 5.55 6.09
C ALA A 85 5.16 4.03 5.87
N VAL A 86 6.09 3.62 5.00
CA VAL A 86 6.41 2.21 4.73
C VAL A 86 6.99 1.54 5.98
N GLU A 87 7.91 2.20 6.70
CA GLU A 87 8.47 1.71 7.97
C GLU A 87 7.36 1.40 9.00
N GLN A 88 6.44 2.34 9.24
CA GLN A 88 5.33 2.12 10.16
C GLN A 88 4.35 1.06 9.67
N SER A 89 4.11 0.98 8.35
CA SER A 89 3.26 -0.04 7.75
C SER A 89 3.84 -1.45 7.91
N ARG A 90 5.17 -1.61 7.75
CA ARG A 90 5.87 -2.88 8.05
C ARG A 90 5.68 -3.30 9.51
N LYS A 91 5.78 -2.34 10.45
CA LYS A 91 5.54 -2.60 11.88
C LYS A 91 4.10 -3.08 12.13
N LEU A 92 3.10 -2.49 11.45
CA LEU A 92 1.72 -2.95 11.53
C LEU A 92 1.53 -4.37 10.96
N ILE A 93 2.16 -4.68 9.82
CA ILE A 93 2.12 -6.03 9.22
C ILE A 93 2.72 -7.07 10.17
N ASN A 94 3.83 -6.74 10.84
CA ASN A 94 4.47 -7.60 11.84
C ASN A 94 3.57 -7.85 13.05
N ILE A 95 2.96 -6.79 13.60
CA ILE A 95 2.11 -6.88 14.81
C ILE A 95 0.81 -7.62 14.50
N HIS A 96 0.20 -7.36 13.35
CA HIS A 96 -1.07 -7.92 12.91
C HIS A 96 -0.87 -9.01 11.86
N GLN A 97 -0.07 -10.04 12.21
CA GLN A 97 0.20 -11.16 11.30
C GLN A 97 -1.10 -11.80 10.77
N PHE A 98 -1.08 -12.13 9.49
CA PHE A 98 -2.18 -12.73 8.74
C PHE A 98 -3.43 -11.84 8.58
N ASN A 99 -3.36 -10.57 8.99
CA ASN A 99 -4.43 -9.59 8.74
C ASN A 99 -4.21 -8.88 7.40
N ASN A 100 -5.26 -8.84 6.57
CA ASN A 100 -5.24 -8.17 5.27
C ASN A 100 -5.27 -6.64 5.38
N GLU A 101 -5.83 -6.09 6.45
CA GLU A 101 -5.97 -4.64 6.62
C GLU A 101 -4.60 -3.95 6.69
N ALA A 102 -3.59 -4.58 7.29
CA ALA A 102 -2.24 -4.01 7.33
C ALA A 102 -1.63 -3.85 5.93
N PHE A 103 -1.89 -4.79 5.01
CA PHE A 103 -1.49 -4.67 3.60
C PHE A 103 -2.28 -3.59 2.86
N ARG A 104 -3.58 -3.45 3.14
CA ARG A 104 -4.42 -2.39 2.55
C ARG A 104 -3.95 -1.01 2.97
N ILE A 105 -3.57 -0.84 4.24
CA ILE A 105 -3.03 0.42 4.76
C ILE A 105 -1.69 0.74 4.12
N LEU A 106 -0.80 -0.25 3.96
CA LEU A 106 0.44 -0.07 3.21
C LEU A 106 0.14 0.46 1.80
N LEU A 107 -0.72 -0.22 1.03
CA LEU A 107 -1.06 0.19 -0.34
C LEU A 107 -1.70 1.58 -0.41
N ALA A 108 -2.61 1.89 0.51
CA ALA A 108 -3.23 3.21 0.58
C ALA A 108 -2.20 4.31 0.90
N SER A 109 -1.19 4.00 1.71
CA SER A 109 -0.14 4.97 2.10
C SER A 109 0.83 5.32 0.96
N VAL A 110 0.99 4.44 -0.03
CA VAL A 110 1.92 4.61 -1.16
C VAL A 110 1.23 4.67 -2.52
N GLY A 111 -0.04 5.06 -2.56
CA GLY A 111 -0.87 4.97 -3.76
C GLY A 111 -0.50 5.94 -4.91
N HIS A 112 0.18 7.06 -4.62
CA HIS A 112 0.34 8.14 -5.60
C HIS A 112 1.71 8.82 -5.50
N GLY A 113 2.29 9.17 -6.66
CA GLY A 113 3.50 9.99 -6.77
C GLY A 113 4.80 9.21 -6.94
N MET A 114 5.83 9.92 -7.39
CA MET A 114 7.16 9.36 -7.64
C MET A 114 7.83 8.89 -6.34
N HIS A 115 7.80 9.73 -5.29
CA HIS A 115 8.38 9.39 -4.00
C HIS A 115 7.72 8.17 -3.33
N ALA A 116 6.41 8.00 -3.50
CA ALA A 116 5.71 6.81 -3.04
C ALA A 116 6.14 5.56 -3.81
N THR A 117 6.32 5.69 -5.13
CA THR A 117 6.80 4.61 -5.99
C THR A 117 8.21 4.17 -5.59
N ASP A 118 9.12 5.10 -5.31
CA ASP A 118 10.47 4.80 -4.85
C ASP A 118 10.46 4.04 -3.51
N ALA A 119 9.61 4.47 -2.57
CA ALA A 119 9.44 3.78 -1.30
C ALA A 119 8.81 2.38 -1.46
N PHE A 120 7.88 2.21 -2.41
CA PHE A 120 7.27 0.92 -2.73
C PHE A 120 8.26 -0.05 -3.40
N LEU A 121 9.24 0.47 -4.13
CA LEU A 121 10.32 -0.30 -4.78
C LEU A 121 11.50 -0.61 -3.86
N ALA A 122 11.49 -0.13 -2.62
CA ALA A 122 12.58 -0.36 -1.67
C ALA A 122 12.84 -1.86 -1.48
N SER A 123 14.13 -2.26 -1.56
CA SER A 123 14.53 -3.66 -1.41
C SER A 123 14.24 -4.22 -0.02
N THR A 124 14.23 -3.37 0.99
CA THR A 124 13.85 -3.70 2.37
C THR A 124 12.38 -4.12 2.45
N LEU A 125 11.48 -3.37 1.80
CA LEU A 125 10.05 -3.71 1.72
C LEU A 125 9.84 -5.01 0.96
N SER A 126 10.47 -5.19 -0.20
CA SER A 126 10.29 -6.40 -1.01
C SER A 126 10.78 -7.67 -0.28
N LYS A 127 11.94 -7.62 0.36
CA LYS A 127 12.45 -8.72 1.22
C LYS A 127 11.49 -9.00 2.38
N HIS A 128 11.00 -7.96 3.04
CA HIS A 128 10.05 -8.10 4.14
C HIS A 128 8.75 -8.78 3.68
N LEU A 129 8.09 -8.30 2.62
CA LEU A 129 6.84 -8.92 2.14
C LEU A 129 7.05 -10.36 1.64
N LEU A 130 8.22 -10.66 1.05
CA LEU A 130 8.55 -12.03 0.67
C LEU A 130 8.69 -12.95 1.89
N ARG A 131 9.29 -12.47 2.99
CA ARG A 131 9.36 -13.20 4.27
C ARG A 131 7.96 -13.44 4.84
N GLU A 132 7.08 -12.43 4.83
CA GLU A 132 5.70 -12.60 5.27
C GLU A 132 4.94 -13.62 4.43
N LEU A 133 5.11 -13.57 3.11
CA LEU A 133 4.45 -14.49 2.20
C LEU A 133 4.88 -15.95 2.47
N LYS A 134 6.20 -16.20 2.62
CA LYS A 134 6.72 -17.53 2.97
C LYS A 134 6.19 -18.01 4.32
N THR A 135 6.09 -17.11 5.29
CA THR A 135 5.57 -17.41 6.63
C THR A 135 4.09 -17.77 6.57
N ALA A 136 3.28 -17.02 5.80
CA ALA A 136 1.87 -17.31 5.58
C ALA A 136 1.65 -18.65 4.84
N ASP A 137 2.47 -18.95 3.84
CA ASP A 137 2.43 -20.23 3.12
C ASP A 137 2.82 -21.41 4.02
N ALA A 138 3.85 -21.25 4.85
CA ALA A 138 4.22 -22.25 5.85
C ALA A 138 3.09 -22.48 6.86
N ALA A 139 2.40 -21.41 7.27
CA ALA A 139 1.29 -21.45 8.23
C ALA A 139 0.10 -22.23 7.70
N PHE A 140 -0.14 -22.13 6.40
CA PHE A 140 -1.18 -22.89 5.72
C PHE A 140 -0.78 -24.35 5.47
N ARG A 141 0.44 -24.60 4.95
CA ARG A 141 0.86 -25.94 4.50
C ARG A 141 1.31 -26.85 5.64
N ASN A 142 2.18 -26.35 6.51
CA ASN A 142 2.89 -27.13 7.53
C ASN A 142 2.80 -26.42 8.88
N LYS A 143 1.67 -26.60 9.59
CA LYS A 143 1.43 -25.93 10.88
C LYS A 143 2.52 -26.20 11.93
N ASP A 144 3.13 -27.39 11.89
CA ASP A 144 4.19 -27.80 12.82
C ASP A 144 5.55 -27.14 12.54
N SER A 145 5.70 -26.52 11.37
CA SER A 145 6.93 -25.81 10.97
C SER A 145 7.01 -24.37 11.50
N LEU A 146 5.99 -23.90 12.21
CA LEU A 146 5.96 -22.57 12.80
C LEU A 146 6.03 -22.64 14.32
N LYS A 147 6.95 -21.88 14.88
CA LYS A 147 7.03 -21.68 16.32
C LYS A 147 6.63 -20.26 16.67
N TRP A 148 5.82 -20.15 17.72
CA TRP A 148 5.51 -18.86 18.32
C TRP A 148 6.73 -18.39 19.11
N ASN A 149 7.30 -17.26 18.71
CA ASN A 149 8.36 -16.60 19.46
C ASN A 149 7.73 -15.67 20.51
N ASN A 150 7.99 -15.93 21.79
CA ASN A 150 7.47 -15.13 22.90
C ASN A 150 8.15 -13.76 23.04
N VAL A 151 9.37 -13.60 22.52
CA VAL A 151 10.13 -12.35 22.57
C VAL A 151 9.60 -11.39 21.52
N THR A 152 9.55 -11.83 20.26
CA THR A 152 9.05 -11.00 19.14
C THR A 152 7.53 -11.02 19.02
N LYS A 153 6.84 -11.83 19.84
CA LYS A 153 5.37 -12.04 19.82
C LYS A 153 4.85 -12.35 18.43
N ARG A 154 5.56 -13.24 17.72
CA ARG A 154 5.36 -13.49 16.29
C ARG A 154 5.54 -14.98 15.96
N TYR A 155 4.82 -15.48 14.97
CA TYR A 155 5.10 -16.77 14.35
C TYR A 155 6.29 -16.66 13.39
N ALA A 156 7.29 -17.52 13.58
CA ALA A 156 8.47 -17.62 12.73
C ALA A 156 8.72 -19.09 12.30
N PRO A 157 9.24 -19.33 11.08
CA PRO A 157 9.59 -20.67 10.63
C PRO A 157 10.68 -21.31 11.51
N THR A 158 10.56 -22.60 11.80
CA THR A 158 11.56 -23.38 12.54
C THR A 158 12.89 -23.40 11.80
N GLY A 159 13.92 -22.76 12.37
CA GLY A 159 15.27 -22.69 11.77
C GLY A 159 15.65 -21.33 11.17
N SER A 160 14.77 -20.33 11.23
CA SER A 160 15.17 -18.93 11.02
C SER A 160 16.06 -18.50 12.20
N SER A 161 17.34 -18.24 11.92
CA SER A 161 18.22 -17.59 12.89
C SER A 161 17.78 -16.15 13.06
N SER A 162 17.66 -15.71 14.32
CA SER A 162 17.31 -14.33 14.71
C SER A 162 18.17 -13.25 14.02
N LYS A 163 19.39 -13.61 13.58
CA LYS A 163 20.30 -12.71 12.87
C LYS A 163 19.79 -12.18 11.52
N ALA A 164 18.91 -12.90 10.82
CA ALA A 164 18.37 -12.43 9.53
C ALA A 164 17.17 -11.48 9.71
N ASP A 165 16.56 -11.48 10.90
CA ASP A 165 15.53 -10.51 11.26
C ASP A 165 16.15 -9.22 11.80
N ASP A 166 17.30 -9.29 12.48
CA ASP A 166 18.02 -8.13 13.06
C ASP A 166 18.53 -7.09 12.04
N GLU A 167 18.96 -7.47 10.82
CA GLU A 167 19.53 -6.50 9.85
C GLU A 167 18.52 -5.46 9.31
N ASP A 168 17.23 -5.68 9.53
CA ASP A 168 16.14 -4.75 9.18
C ASP A 168 15.39 -4.26 10.45
N ASP A 169 15.78 -4.78 11.63
CA ASP A 169 15.18 -4.56 12.95
C ASP A 169 16.08 -3.72 13.90
N ASP A 170 17.12 -3.05 13.40
CA ASP A 170 17.99 -2.17 14.21
C ASP A 170 17.24 -0.99 14.90
N GLU A 171 15.95 -0.79 14.60
CA GLU A 171 15.04 0.11 15.35
C GLU A 171 13.88 -0.61 16.10
N VAL A 172 13.91 -1.93 16.20
CA VAL A 172 12.87 -2.75 16.85
C VAL A 172 13.30 -3.26 18.23
N ALA A 173 14.36 -2.65 18.78
CA ALA A 173 14.40 -2.42 20.21
C ALA A 173 13.37 -1.33 20.57
N ILE A 174 12.07 -1.64 20.43
CA ILE A 174 11.13 -1.17 21.44
C ILE A 174 11.71 -1.74 22.72
N GLY A 175 12.32 -0.88 23.55
CA GLY A 175 12.83 -1.27 24.85
C GLY A 175 11.68 -1.83 25.66
N VAL A 176 11.43 -3.13 25.50
CA VAL A 176 10.63 -3.91 26.42
C VAL A 176 11.50 -3.93 27.67
N PRO A 177 11.11 -3.27 28.76
CA PRO A 177 11.76 -3.52 30.03
C PRO A 177 11.64 -5.03 30.23
N GLU A 178 12.73 -5.71 30.58
CA GLU A 178 12.68 -7.10 31.02
C GLU A 178 11.69 -7.18 32.20
N GLU A 179 10.42 -7.44 31.92
CA GLU A 179 9.45 -7.82 32.92
C GLU A 179 9.76 -9.27 33.30
N SER A 180 10.76 -9.40 34.18
CA SER A 180 10.78 -10.43 35.21
C SER A 180 9.66 -10.14 36.21
N GLY A 181 8.42 -10.12 35.72
CA GLY A 181 7.22 -9.76 36.47
C GLY A 181 6.04 -10.56 35.96
N LYS A 182 5.56 -11.48 36.80
CA LYS A 182 4.36 -12.29 36.53
C LYS A 182 3.13 -11.38 36.46
N GLY A 183 2.83 -10.88 35.27
CA GLY A 183 1.68 -10.01 35.01
C GLY A 183 1.46 -9.73 33.53
N ALA A 184 1.84 -10.65 32.64
CA ALA A 184 1.66 -10.48 31.20
C ALA A 184 0.16 -10.39 30.88
N GLN A 185 -0.32 -9.21 30.47
CA GLN A 185 -1.52 -9.10 29.66
C GLN A 185 -1.37 -10.10 28.51
N GLN A 186 -2.24 -11.11 28.50
CA GLN A 186 -2.22 -12.18 27.50
C GLN A 186 -2.34 -11.53 26.12
N THR A 187 -1.21 -11.38 25.43
CA THR A 187 -1.23 -10.94 24.04
C THR A 187 -1.90 -12.07 23.27
N GLN A 188 -3.12 -11.84 22.78
CA GLN A 188 -3.88 -12.85 22.05
C GLN A 188 -3.07 -13.27 20.83
N LYS A 189 -2.71 -14.56 20.78
CA LYS A 189 -2.00 -15.13 19.64
C LYS A 189 -2.91 -15.01 18.41
N PRO A 190 -2.41 -14.47 17.28
CA PRO A 190 -3.20 -14.38 16.07
C PRO A 190 -3.58 -15.79 15.61
N ASN A 191 -4.82 -15.95 15.14
CA ASN A 191 -5.29 -17.23 14.64
C ASN A 191 -4.52 -17.61 13.37
N LEU A 192 -4.12 -18.87 13.28
CA LEU A 192 -3.45 -19.38 12.10
C LEU A 192 -4.40 -19.36 10.88
N PRO A 193 -3.89 -19.01 9.69
CA PRO A 193 -4.71 -18.95 8.49
C PRO A 193 -5.27 -20.32 8.13
N THR A 194 -6.58 -20.36 7.86
CA THR A 194 -7.29 -21.58 7.42
C THR A 194 -7.43 -21.66 5.91
N LYS A 195 -7.28 -20.53 5.21
CA LYS A 195 -7.35 -20.40 3.75
C LYS A 195 -6.10 -19.69 3.26
N ARG A 196 -5.74 -19.94 1.99
CA ARG A 196 -4.68 -19.16 1.33
C ARG A 196 -5.13 -17.72 1.17
N ASN A 197 -4.20 -16.79 1.40
CA ASN A 197 -4.46 -15.37 1.34
C ASN A 197 -4.00 -14.80 -0.02
N PRO A 198 -4.91 -14.27 -0.86
CA PRO A 198 -4.54 -13.68 -2.15
C PRO A 198 -3.76 -12.36 -1.99
N MET A 199 -3.96 -11.61 -0.91
CA MET A 199 -3.41 -10.26 -0.74
C MET A 199 -1.89 -10.25 -0.76
N GLY A 200 -1.24 -11.08 0.07
CA GLY A 200 0.23 -11.10 0.15
C GLY A 200 0.89 -11.44 -1.19
N VAL A 201 0.31 -12.40 -1.92
CA VAL A 201 0.78 -12.80 -3.25
C VAL A 201 0.57 -11.67 -4.27
N ALA A 202 -0.61 -11.04 -4.25
CA ALA A 202 -0.96 -9.95 -5.17
C ALA A 202 -0.05 -8.72 -4.97
N VAL A 203 0.12 -8.26 -3.71
CA VAL A 203 0.98 -7.11 -3.39
C VAL A 203 2.43 -7.38 -3.78
N TYR A 204 2.95 -8.59 -3.50
CA TYR A 204 4.29 -8.94 -3.91
C TYR A 204 4.44 -8.97 -5.45
N GLY A 205 3.44 -9.50 -6.16
CA GLY A 205 3.37 -9.45 -7.62
C GLY A 205 3.35 -8.01 -8.17
N GLN A 206 2.65 -7.09 -7.50
CA GLN A 206 2.64 -5.66 -7.84
C GLN A 206 4.00 -5.00 -7.63
N ILE A 207 4.74 -5.33 -6.57
CA ILE A 207 6.13 -4.87 -6.39
C ILE A 207 7.01 -5.37 -7.53
N CYS A 208 6.93 -6.65 -7.90
CA CYS A 208 7.68 -7.18 -9.03
C CYS A 208 7.32 -6.46 -10.35
N LEU A 209 6.04 -6.12 -10.53
CA LEU A 209 5.54 -5.39 -11.70
C LEU A 209 6.14 -3.98 -11.75
N ALA A 210 6.07 -3.24 -10.65
CA ALA A 210 6.65 -1.90 -10.52
C ALA A 210 8.17 -1.92 -10.75
N ALA A 211 8.85 -2.95 -10.25
CA ALA A 211 10.29 -3.17 -10.46
C ALA A 211 10.64 -3.62 -11.89
N ARG A 212 9.66 -3.71 -12.80
CA ARG A 212 9.79 -4.18 -14.19
C ARG A 212 10.33 -5.62 -14.32
N SER A 213 10.23 -6.41 -13.25
CA SER A 213 10.49 -7.85 -13.27
C SER A 213 9.22 -8.59 -13.72
N TYR A 214 8.85 -8.41 -14.99
CA TYR A 214 7.57 -8.89 -15.49
C TYR A 214 7.40 -10.42 -15.42
N GLN A 215 8.49 -11.19 -15.57
CA GLN A 215 8.44 -12.64 -15.44
C GLN A 215 8.02 -13.07 -14.02
N SER A 216 8.65 -12.49 -13.00
CA SER A 216 8.28 -12.73 -11.61
C SER A 216 6.88 -12.20 -11.31
N ALA A 217 6.55 -11.01 -11.82
CA ALA A 217 5.21 -10.43 -11.65
C ALA A 217 4.13 -11.35 -12.21
N LEU A 218 4.29 -11.87 -13.44
CA LEU A 218 3.37 -12.83 -14.04
C LEU A 218 3.24 -14.08 -13.18
N PHE A 219 4.34 -14.64 -12.68
CA PHE A 219 4.30 -15.80 -11.79
C PHE A 219 3.41 -15.53 -10.57
N TYR A 220 3.68 -14.49 -9.78
CA TYR A 220 2.91 -14.22 -8.56
C TYR A 220 1.47 -13.77 -8.86
N LEU A 221 1.27 -12.89 -9.84
CA LEU A 221 -0.07 -12.40 -10.18
C LEU A 221 -0.97 -13.50 -10.77
N LEU A 222 -0.43 -14.48 -11.50
CA LEU A 222 -1.21 -15.64 -11.94
C LEU A 222 -1.65 -16.51 -10.76
N HIS A 223 -0.79 -16.71 -9.76
CA HIS A 223 -1.19 -17.38 -8.52
C HIS A 223 -2.27 -16.57 -7.77
N ALA A 224 -2.15 -15.24 -7.73
CA ALA A 224 -3.19 -14.39 -7.15
C ALA A 224 -4.53 -14.50 -7.92
N TYR A 225 -4.45 -14.60 -9.23
CA TYR A 225 -5.61 -14.77 -10.12
C TYR A 225 -6.30 -16.13 -9.95
N GLU A 226 -5.55 -17.21 -9.65
CA GLU A 226 -6.16 -18.51 -9.29
C GLU A 226 -7.06 -18.40 -8.05
N TYR A 227 -6.71 -17.53 -7.10
CA TYR A 227 -7.52 -17.30 -5.90
C TYR A 227 -8.69 -16.35 -6.15
N CYS A 228 -8.46 -15.26 -6.89
CA CYS A 228 -9.44 -14.21 -7.11
C CYS A 228 -9.53 -13.84 -8.60
N PRO A 229 -10.14 -14.71 -9.43
CA PRO A 229 -10.18 -14.48 -10.88
C PRO A 229 -11.10 -13.32 -11.29
N GLN A 230 -12.00 -12.90 -10.40
CA GLN A 230 -12.93 -11.79 -10.62
C GLN A 230 -12.41 -10.46 -10.06
N ASP A 231 -11.16 -10.40 -9.58
CA ASP A 231 -10.57 -9.14 -9.15
C ASP A 231 -10.11 -8.34 -10.38
N PRO A 232 -10.66 -7.13 -10.63
CA PRO A 232 -10.29 -6.33 -11.79
C PRO A 232 -8.85 -5.83 -11.70
N MET A 233 -8.33 -5.52 -10.51
CA MET A 233 -6.97 -5.02 -10.33
C MET A 233 -5.94 -6.10 -10.67
N ILE A 234 -6.19 -7.36 -10.27
CA ILE A 234 -5.32 -8.48 -10.65
C ILE A 234 -5.30 -8.66 -12.17
N CYS A 235 -6.47 -8.60 -12.82
CA CYS A 235 -6.57 -8.70 -14.29
C CYS A 235 -5.81 -7.56 -14.99
N LEU A 236 -5.95 -6.33 -14.49
CA LEU A 236 -5.23 -5.17 -15.03
C LEU A 236 -3.71 -5.30 -14.83
N CYS A 237 -3.25 -5.71 -13.64
CA CYS A 237 -1.83 -5.96 -13.38
C CYS A 237 -1.27 -7.06 -14.29
N LEU A 238 -2.01 -8.14 -14.52
CA LEU A 238 -1.62 -9.20 -15.46
C LEU A 238 -1.53 -8.68 -16.89
N ALA A 239 -2.48 -7.87 -17.33
CA ALA A 239 -2.44 -7.23 -18.65
C ALA A 239 -1.16 -6.39 -18.83
N ILE A 240 -0.86 -5.53 -17.85
CA ILE A 240 0.34 -4.69 -17.85
C ILE A 240 1.61 -5.55 -17.81
N ALA A 241 1.64 -6.59 -16.99
CA ALA A 241 2.79 -7.50 -16.88
C ALA A 241 3.05 -8.24 -18.21
N SER A 242 2.00 -8.76 -18.86
CA SER A 242 2.11 -9.45 -20.15
C SER A 242 2.57 -8.51 -21.27
N VAL A 243 1.99 -7.32 -21.39
CA VAL A 243 2.40 -6.30 -22.38
C VAL A 243 3.84 -5.84 -22.12
N GLY A 244 4.18 -5.55 -20.86
CA GLY A 244 5.54 -5.17 -20.45
C GLY A 244 6.57 -6.25 -20.78
N ARG A 245 6.24 -7.52 -20.50
CA ARG A 245 7.10 -8.67 -20.84
C ARG A 245 7.31 -8.80 -22.35
N ALA A 246 6.28 -8.55 -23.16
CA ALA A 246 6.35 -8.60 -24.63
C ALA A 246 7.29 -7.54 -25.23
N MET A 247 7.41 -6.39 -24.56
CA MET A 247 8.26 -5.28 -24.98
C MET A 247 9.73 -5.42 -24.54
N GLN A 248 10.04 -6.35 -23.64
CA GLN A 248 11.42 -6.61 -23.22
C GLN A 248 12.20 -7.36 -24.31
N ARG A 249 13.50 -7.08 -24.41
CA ARG A 249 14.41 -7.71 -25.38
C ARG A 249 14.34 -9.25 -25.36
N PRO A 250 14.41 -9.94 -24.21
CA PRO A 250 14.36 -11.41 -24.14
C PRO A 250 12.92 -11.98 -24.12
N ALA A 251 12.04 -11.57 -25.02
CA ALA A 251 10.67 -12.12 -25.09
C ALA A 251 10.60 -13.27 -26.09
N ASP A 252 10.25 -14.47 -25.61
CA ASP A 252 10.21 -15.69 -26.44
C ASP A 252 9.17 -15.56 -27.55
N ASN A 253 7.90 -15.31 -27.18
CA ASN A 253 6.80 -15.12 -28.11
C ASN A 253 6.04 -13.82 -27.80
N ARG A 254 6.48 -12.72 -28.42
CA ARG A 254 5.93 -11.38 -28.19
C ARG A 254 4.45 -11.30 -28.53
N HIS A 255 4.04 -11.87 -29.67
CA HIS A 255 2.65 -11.83 -30.10
C HIS A 255 1.74 -12.59 -29.13
N HIS A 256 2.17 -13.76 -28.65
CA HIS A 256 1.41 -14.50 -27.65
C HIS A 256 1.23 -13.69 -26.35
N LEU A 257 2.29 -13.04 -25.86
CA LEU A 257 2.23 -12.22 -24.66
C LEU A 257 1.33 -10.98 -24.84
N VAL A 258 1.35 -10.35 -26.02
CA VAL A 258 0.41 -9.25 -26.34
C VAL A 258 -1.03 -9.76 -26.32
N THR A 259 -1.32 -10.89 -26.97
CA THR A 259 -2.64 -11.51 -26.97
C THR A 259 -3.10 -11.87 -25.56
N GLN A 260 -2.22 -12.43 -24.74
CA GLN A 260 -2.49 -12.72 -23.33
C GLN A 260 -2.83 -11.44 -22.55
N GLY A 261 -2.05 -10.37 -22.75
CA GLY A 261 -2.28 -9.09 -22.10
C GLY A 261 -3.64 -8.48 -22.48
N LEU A 262 -3.99 -8.53 -23.77
CA LEU A 262 -5.29 -8.07 -24.25
C LEU A 262 -6.46 -8.94 -23.74
N ALA A 263 -6.26 -10.25 -23.57
CA ALA A 263 -7.27 -11.14 -23.00
C ALA A 263 -7.57 -10.79 -21.53
N PHE A 264 -6.53 -10.53 -20.72
CA PHE A 264 -6.72 -10.07 -19.34
C PHE A 264 -7.35 -8.67 -19.28
N LEU A 265 -6.99 -7.78 -20.20
CA LEU A 265 -7.57 -6.44 -20.28
C LEU A 265 -9.06 -6.48 -20.68
N ALA A 266 -9.44 -7.38 -21.60
CA ALA A 266 -10.84 -7.66 -21.94
C ALA A 266 -11.61 -8.21 -20.74
N LYS A 267 -10.99 -9.08 -19.94
CA LYS A 267 -11.60 -9.58 -18.71
C LYS A 267 -11.78 -8.47 -17.68
N TYR A 268 -10.78 -7.62 -17.49
CA TYR A 268 -10.87 -6.41 -16.65
C TYR A 268 -12.07 -5.55 -17.07
N ARG A 269 -12.24 -5.29 -18.36
CA ARG A 269 -13.42 -4.56 -18.89
C ARG A 269 -14.73 -5.27 -18.59
N LYS A 270 -14.79 -6.60 -18.71
CA LYS A 270 -16.02 -7.34 -18.40
C LYS A 270 -16.39 -7.22 -16.92
N ILE A 271 -15.41 -7.24 -16.02
CA ILE A 271 -15.62 -7.15 -14.57
C ILE A 271 -15.98 -5.70 -14.16
N ARG A 272 -15.21 -4.71 -14.62
CA ARG A 272 -15.42 -3.29 -14.27
C ARG A 272 -16.58 -2.63 -15.02
N GLY A 273 -16.82 -3.05 -16.25
CA GLY A 273 -17.81 -2.42 -17.14
C GLY A 273 -19.26 -2.75 -16.80
N GLU A 274 -19.53 -3.53 -15.76
CA GLU A 274 -20.87 -3.65 -15.17
C GLU A 274 -21.26 -2.35 -14.44
N ASP A 275 -20.28 -1.62 -13.91
CA ASP A 275 -20.48 -0.35 -13.22
C ASP A 275 -20.38 0.82 -14.20
N MET A 276 -21.49 1.55 -14.38
CA MET A 276 -21.54 2.75 -15.25
C MET A 276 -20.56 3.85 -14.81
N GLU A 277 -20.17 3.86 -13.54
CA GLU A 277 -19.23 4.82 -12.94
C GLU A 277 -17.77 4.58 -13.35
N HIS A 278 -17.39 3.37 -13.75
CA HIS A 278 -15.98 3.04 -14.05
C HIS A 278 -15.70 2.92 -15.57
N LEU A 279 -16.68 3.22 -16.41
CA LEU A 279 -16.57 2.98 -17.86
C LEU A 279 -15.49 3.87 -18.52
N ASP A 280 -15.34 5.10 -18.07
CA ASP A 280 -14.28 6.03 -18.53
C ASP A 280 -12.87 5.56 -18.11
N GLU A 281 -12.71 5.04 -16.88
CA GLU A 281 -11.47 4.39 -16.43
C GLU A 281 -11.09 3.22 -17.35
N VAL A 282 -12.08 2.39 -17.70
CA VAL A 282 -11.87 1.25 -18.58
C VAL A 282 -11.44 1.70 -19.98
N GLU A 283 -12.15 2.65 -20.59
CA GLU A 283 -11.79 3.17 -21.92
C GLU A 283 -10.42 3.85 -21.90
N TYR A 284 -10.11 4.62 -20.85
CA TYR A 284 -8.79 5.23 -20.66
C TYR A 284 -7.68 4.17 -20.60
N ASN A 285 -7.86 3.11 -19.81
CA ASN A 285 -6.87 2.03 -19.66
C ASN A 285 -6.65 1.25 -20.96
N PHE A 286 -7.69 1.03 -21.76
CA PHE A 286 -7.56 0.49 -23.12
C PHE A 286 -6.77 1.42 -24.02
N GLY A 287 -7.08 2.72 -24.00
CA GLY A 287 -6.33 3.75 -24.70
C GLY A 287 -4.84 3.71 -24.35
N ARG A 288 -4.51 3.59 -23.07
CA ARG A 288 -3.14 3.48 -22.56
C ARG A 288 -2.42 2.21 -23.04
N ALA A 289 -3.10 1.06 -23.01
CA ALA A 289 -2.53 -0.19 -23.47
C ALA A 289 -2.19 -0.14 -24.97
N PHE A 290 -3.11 0.36 -25.81
CA PHE A 290 -2.85 0.52 -27.25
C PHE A 290 -1.79 1.57 -27.54
N HIS A 291 -1.77 2.67 -26.79
CA HIS A 291 -0.74 3.70 -26.93
C HIS A 291 0.65 3.12 -26.64
N GLN A 292 0.78 2.32 -25.58
CA GLN A 292 2.04 1.65 -25.23
C GLN A 292 2.50 0.63 -26.29
N LEU A 293 1.57 -0.01 -26.99
CA LEU A 293 1.85 -0.90 -28.12
C LEU A 293 2.15 -0.17 -29.44
N GLY A 294 2.04 1.17 -29.48
CA GLY A 294 2.20 1.96 -30.70
C GLY A 294 0.99 1.94 -31.64
N LEU A 295 -0.15 1.38 -31.20
CA LEU A 295 -1.39 1.28 -31.96
C LEU A 295 -2.22 2.57 -31.81
N LEU A 296 -1.68 3.68 -32.32
CA LEU A 296 -2.16 5.04 -32.04
C LEU A 296 -3.62 5.28 -32.46
N THR A 297 -4.06 4.72 -33.60
CA THR A 297 -5.45 4.86 -34.06
C THR A 297 -6.45 4.22 -33.09
N HIS A 298 -6.11 3.04 -32.56
CA HIS A 298 -6.95 2.38 -31.55
C HIS A 298 -6.91 3.14 -30.23
N ALA A 299 -5.73 3.63 -29.83
CA ALA A 299 -5.59 4.44 -28.64
C ALA A 299 -6.43 5.71 -28.70
N ALA A 300 -6.40 6.43 -29.83
CA ALA A 300 -7.15 7.66 -30.03
C ALA A 300 -8.66 7.43 -29.89
N ARG A 301 -9.20 6.37 -30.53
CA ARG A 301 -10.62 6.01 -30.42
C ARG A 301 -11.05 5.77 -28.97
N HIS A 302 -10.22 5.10 -28.18
CA HIS A 302 -10.52 4.83 -26.77
C HIS A 302 -10.45 6.10 -25.90
N TYR A 303 -9.49 7.00 -26.13
CA TYR A 303 -9.46 8.29 -25.44
C TYR A 303 -10.64 9.19 -25.81
N GLU A 304 -11.04 9.21 -27.08
CA GLU A 304 -12.25 9.91 -27.55
C GLU A 304 -13.50 9.38 -26.83
N GLN A 305 -13.65 8.05 -26.73
CA GLN A 305 -14.74 7.43 -25.98
C GLN A 305 -14.74 7.79 -24.49
N ALA A 306 -13.57 7.82 -23.85
CA ALA A 306 -13.45 8.25 -22.45
C ALA A 306 -13.89 9.71 -22.26
N LEU A 307 -13.54 10.59 -23.20
CA LEU A 307 -13.99 12.00 -23.19
C LEU A 307 -15.49 12.12 -23.38
N GLU A 308 -16.09 11.38 -24.33
CA GLU A 308 -17.53 11.38 -24.55
C GLU A 308 -18.34 10.90 -23.32
N ILE A 309 -17.81 9.92 -22.57
CA ILE A 309 -18.40 9.44 -21.32
C ILE A 309 -18.32 10.52 -20.25
N ALA A 310 -17.14 11.13 -20.07
CA ALA A 310 -16.98 12.21 -19.11
C ALA A 310 -17.87 13.42 -19.43
N GLU A 311 -18.01 13.80 -20.71
CA GLU A 311 -18.95 14.86 -21.12
C GLU A 311 -20.41 14.54 -20.78
N LYS A 312 -20.81 13.26 -20.81
CA LYS A 312 -22.14 12.85 -20.37
C LYS A 312 -22.32 13.05 -18.87
N ARG A 313 -21.32 12.67 -18.07
CA ARG A 313 -21.36 12.82 -16.61
C ARG A 313 -21.33 14.27 -16.16
N MET A 314 -20.51 15.10 -16.83
CA MET A 314 -20.46 16.54 -16.57
C MET A 314 -21.82 17.26 -16.78
N ARG A 315 -22.73 16.68 -17.58
CA ARG A 315 -24.08 17.23 -17.71
C ARG A 315 -24.97 16.94 -16.50
N GLU A 316 -24.66 15.90 -15.75
CA GLU A 316 -25.37 15.47 -14.54
C GLU A 316 -24.73 16.06 -13.28
N ASP A 317 -23.39 16.10 -13.23
CA ASP A 317 -22.57 16.70 -12.17
C ASP A 317 -21.35 17.43 -12.78
N ASP A 318 -21.36 18.76 -12.70
CA ASP A 318 -20.32 19.63 -13.29
C ASP A 318 -18.92 19.43 -12.66
N GLN A 319 -18.83 18.74 -11.52
CA GLN A 319 -17.54 18.43 -10.86
C GLN A 319 -16.98 17.04 -11.20
N ASP A 320 -17.74 16.18 -11.88
CA ASP A 320 -17.27 14.85 -12.27
C ASP A 320 -16.51 14.88 -13.61
N TYR A 321 -15.23 15.24 -13.54
CA TYR A 321 -14.32 15.21 -14.69
C TYR A 321 -13.79 13.81 -15.03
N GLY A 322 -14.03 12.80 -14.20
CA GLY A 322 -13.52 11.43 -14.36
C GLY A 322 -12.07 11.36 -14.82
N MET A 323 -11.81 10.59 -15.89
CA MET A 323 -10.50 10.46 -16.54
C MET A 323 -10.27 11.46 -17.70
N ALA A 324 -11.13 12.47 -17.87
CA ALA A 324 -11.13 13.33 -19.06
C ALA A 324 -9.82 14.09 -19.26
N GLN A 325 -9.31 14.75 -18.21
CA GLN A 325 -8.08 15.53 -18.32
C GLN A 325 -6.89 14.66 -18.77
N THR A 326 -6.73 13.50 -18.13
CA THR A 326 -5.64 12.56 -18.46
C THR A 326 -5.81 11.95 -19.84
N ALA A 327 -7.04 11.63 -20.26
CA ALA A 327 -7.35 11.16 -21.61
C ALA A 327 -7.05 12.23 -22.67
N ALA A 328 -7.49 13.47 -22.45
CA ALA A 328 -7.26 14.61 -23.34
C ALA A 328 -5.77 14.91 -23.49
N TYR A 329 -4.99 14.84 -22.40
CA TYR A 329 -3.54 15.00 -22.44
C TYR A 329 -2.89 13.95 -23.36
N ASN A 330 -3.18 12.66 -23.16
CA ASN A 330 -2.60 11.59 -23.98
C ASN A 330 -3.05 11.65 -25.44
N LEU A 331 -4.32 12.02 -25.69
CA LEU A 331 -4.84 12.21 -27.05
C LEU A 331 -4.17 13.40 -27.75
N SER A 332 -3.95 14.50 -27.03
CA SER A 332 -3.24 15.67 -27.56
C SER A 332 -1.81 15.32 -27.98
N LEU A 333 -1.13 14.44 -27.24
CA LEU A 333 0.20 13.94 -27.58
C LEU A 333 0.18 13.12 -28.88
N ILE A 334 -0.84 12.28 -29.07
CA ILE A 334 -1.02 11.54 -30.32
C ILE A 334 -1.24 12.50 -31.49
N TYR A 335 -2.11 13.51 -31.34
CA TYR A 335 -2.36 14.49 -32.39
C TYR A 335 -1.14 15.37 -32.69
N ALA A 336 -0.36 15.73 -31.67
CA ALA A 336 0.89 16.47 -31.85
C ALA A 336 1.93 15.64 -32.63
N THR A 337 2.12 14.37 -32.26
CA THR A 337 3.10 13.49 -32.92
C THR A 337 2.68 13.12 -34.35
N THR A 338 1.38 13.04 -34.63
CA THR A 338 0.84 12.77 -35.97
C THR A 338 0.68 14.03 -36.85
N GLY A 339 1.00 15.22 -36.34
CA GLY A 339 0.97 16.49 -37.08
C GLY A 339 -0.40 17.21 -37.12
N SER A 340 -1.41 16.71 -36.41
CA SER A 340 -2.74 17.34 -36.30
C SER A 340 -2.78 18.41 -35.20
N THR A 341 -1.94 19.42 -35.30
CA THR A 341 -1.79 20.47 -34.26
C THR A 341 -3.09 21.23 -33.92
N PRO A 342 -4.02 21.52 -34.86
CA PRO A 342 -5.25 22.22 -34.50
C PRO A 342 -6.16 21.42 -33.57
N LYS A 343 -6.21 20.08 -33.76
CA LYS A 343 -6.97 19.17 -32.89
C LYS A 343 -6.34 19.05 -31.50
N ALA A 344 -5.01 19.05 -31.42
CA ALA A 344 -4.33 19.08 -30.13
C ALA A 344 -4.66 20.38 -29.38
N GLN A 345 -4.61 21.54 -30.04
CA GLN A 345 -4.94 22.83 -29.44
C GLN A 345 -6.38 22.91 -28.94
N SER A 346 -7.35 22.36 -29.68
CA SER A 346 -8.74 22.36 -29.23
C SER A 346 -8.94 21.52 -27.97
N LEU A 347 -8.25 20.38 -27.85
CA LEU A 347 -8.25 19.58 -26.62
C LEU A 347 -7.65 20.33 -25.44
N TYR A 348 -6.50 21.01 -25.63
CA TYR A 348 -5.88 21.81 -24.58
C TYR A 348 -6.82 22.91 -24.06
N ARG A 349 -7.46 23.65 -24.97
CA ARG A 349 -8.37 24.74 -24.59
C ARG A 349 -9.61 24.25 -23.85
N ARG A 350 -10.14 23.08 -24.23
CA ARG A 350 -11.38 22.54 -23.67
C ARG A 350 -11.19 21.83 -22.33
N TRP A 351 -10.12 21.05 -22.20
CA TRP A 351 -9.97 20.10 -21.08
C TRP A 351 -8.77 20.38 -20.16
N LEU A 352 -7.79 21.16 -20.62
CA LEU A 352 -6.51 21.36 -19.92
C LEU A 352 -6.22 22.84 -19.66
N SER A 353 -7.23 23.71 -19.78
CA SER A 353 -7.14 25.09 -19.33
C SER A 353 -7.18 25.13 -17.80
N LEU A 354 -6.36 26.01 -17.21
CA LEU A 354 -6.25 26.20 -15.76
C LEU A 354 -7.41 27.03 -15.19
#